data_AF-A0A7C1EAJ4-F1
#
_entry.id   AF-A0A7C1EAJ4-F1
#
_cell.length_a   1.000
_cell.length_b   1.000
_cell.length_c   1.000
_cell.angle_alpha   90.00
_cell.angle_beta   90.00
_cell.angle_gamma   90.00
#
_symmetry.space_group_name_H-M   'P 1'
#
loop_
_entity.id
_entity.type
_entity.pdbx_description
1 polymer ?
#
loop_
_entity_poly.entity_id
_entity_poly.type
_entity_poly.pdbx_seq_one_letter_code
_entity_poly.pdbx_strand_id
1 'polypeptide(L)' 'GSLYRAVHVRSFSHVGEGELAIYTNSFGYIEIAVNKGDASKYLGVGVGDEVCLTPQ' A
#
# COMPACT_ATOMS: atom_id res chain seq x y z
N GLY A 1 -10.33 12.90 3.39
CA GLY A 1 -9.44 11.75 3.18
C GLY A 1 -8.07 12.07 3.74
N SER A 2 -7.35 11.07 4.24
CA SER A 2 -5.96 11.20 4.68
C SER A 2 -5.02 10.96 3.50
N LEU A 3 -3.90 11.69 3.46
CA LEU A 3 -2.87 11.55 2.42
C LEU A 3 -1.69 10.77 2.99
N TYR A 4 -1.21 9.81 2.21
CA TYR A 4 -0.09 8.94 2.57
C TYR A 4 0.94 8.91 1.43
N ARG A 5 2.21 8.75 1.79
CA ARG A 5 3.28 8.46 0.82
C ARG A 5 3.52 6.96 0.81
N ALA A 6 3.63 6.40 -0.38
CA ALA A 6 4.00 5.02 -0.61
C ALA A 6 5.00 4.94 -1.76
N VAL A 7 5.88 3.95 -1.74
CA VAL A 7 6.88 3.75 -2.80
C VAL A 7 6.40 2.66 -3.74
N HIS A 8 6.41 2.91 -5.05
CA HIS A 8 6.13 1.87 -6.05
C HIS A 8 7.37 0.98 -6.21
N VAL A 9 7.26 -0.27 -5.78
CA VAL A 9 8.36 -1.25 -5.71
C VAL A 9 7.91 -2.62 -6.25
N ARG A 10 8.84 -3.58 -6.35
CA ARG A 10 8.53 -4.93 -6.86
C ARG A 10 7.90 -5.86 -5.81
N SER A 11 8.10 -5.57 -4.53
CA SER A 11 7.55 -6.33 -3.40
C SER A 11 7.62 -5.47 -2.14
N PHE A 12 6.72 -5.71 -1.18
CA PHE A 12 6.68 -5.01 0.10
C PHE A 12 8.01 -5.04 0.87
N SER A 13 8.88 -6.02 0.64
CA SER A 13 10.18 -6.12 1.33
C SER A 13 11.24 -5.12 0.85
N HIS A 14 10.97 -4.36 -0.21
CA HIS A 14 11.91 -3.37 -0.78
C HIS A 14 11.81 -1.98 -0.11
N VAL A 15 10.91 -1.82 0.86
CA VAL A 15 10.83 -0.65 1.74
C VAL A 15 11.18 -1.05 3.18
N GLY A 16 11.45 -0.08 4.04
CA GLY A 16 11.72 -0.32 5.46
C GLY A 16 10.54 -0.96 6.19
N GLU A 17 10.81 -1.58 7.34
CA GLU A 17 9.76 -2.11 8.23
C GLU A 17 8.79 -1.00 8.65
N GLY A 18 7.49 -1.24 8.48
CA GLY A 18 6.44 -0.25 8.76
C GLY A 18 6.18 0.76 7.64
N GLU A 19 6.95 0.74 6.54
CA GLU A 19 6.73 1.64 5.41
C GLU A 19 5.70 1.09 4.41
N LEU A 20 5.03 2.00 3.69
CA LEU A 20 4.06 1.68 2.65
C LEU A 20 4.73 1.38 1.31
N ALA A 21 4.35 0.24 0.74
CA ALA A 21 4.70 -0.19 -0.61
C ALA A 21 3.45 -0.29 -1.48
N ILE A 22 3.59 0.13 -2.73
CA ILE A 22 2.65 -0.19 -3.81
C ILE A 22 3.36 -1.15 -4.74
N TYR A 23 2.73 -2.28 -5.07
CA TYR A 23 3.30 -3.27 -6.00
C TYR A 23 2.18 -4.05 -6.71
N THR A 24 2.52 -4.74 -7.79
CA THR A 24 1.60 -5.70 -8.43
C THR A 24 1.75 -7.06 -7.76
N ASN A 25 0.64 -7.62 -7.26
CA ASN A 25 0.67 -8.91 -6.58
C ASN A 25 0.59 -10.10 -7.57
N SER A 26 0.61 -11.33 -7.04
CA SER A 26 0.59 -12.55 -7.85
C SER A 26 -0.68 -12.75 -8.67
N PHE A 27 -1.75 -12.02 -8.38
CA PHE A 27 -3.00 -12.03 -9.13
C PHE A 27 -3.07 -10.93 -10.20
N GLY A 28 -2.03 -10.11 -10.34
CA GLY A 28 -2.00 -9.00 -11.29
C GLY A 28 -2.73 -7.74 -10.83
N TYR A 29 -3.13 -7.66 -9.56
CA TYR A 29 -3.76 -6.48 -8.99
C TYR A 29 -2.74 -5.53 -8.37
N ILE A 30 -3.06 -4.25 -8.35
CA ILE A 30 -2.34 -3.28 -7.52
C ILE A 30 -2.65 -3.59 -6.06
N GLU A 31 -1.59 -3.76 -5.28
CA GLU A 31 -1.65 -4.00 -3.85
C GLU A 31 -0.93 -2.88 -3.11
N ILE A 32 -1.54 -2.44 -2.00
CA ILE A 32 -0.96 -1.49 -1.06
C ILE A 32 -0.67 -2.28 0.22
N ALA A 33 0.59 -2.34 0.62
CA ALA A 33 1.04 -3.12 1.77
C ALA A 33 1.93 -2.30 2.70
N VAL A 34 1.97 -2.70 3.97
CA VAL A 34 2.96 -2.23 4.94
C VAL A 34 3.96 -3.35 5.17
N ASN A 35 5.26 -3.10 5.00
CA ASN A 35 6.25 -4.14 5.24
C ASN A 35 6.20 -4.61 6.71
N LYS A 36 5.93 -5.90 6.91
CA LYS A 36 5.65 -6.51 8.24
C LYS A 36 4.52 -5.83 9.02
N GLY A 37 3.52 -5.29 8.33
CA GLY A 37 2.38 -4.63 8.96
C GLY A 37 1.05 -4.95 8.30
N ASP A 38 0.02 -4.22 8.71
CA ASP A 38 -1.35 -4.32 8.21
C ASP A 38 -1.76 -2.98 7.57
N ALA A 39 -1.83 -2.95 6.23
CA ALA A 39 -2.17 -1.74 5.50
C ALA A 39 -3.60 -1.28 5.75
N SER A 40 -4.55 -2.19 6.01
CA SER A 40 -5.94 -1.84 6.30
C SER A 40 -6.06 -1.03 7.59
N LYS A 41 -5.33 -1.47 8.63
CA LYS A 41 -5.24 -0.75 9.91
C LYS A 41 -4.46 0.55 9.79
N TYR A 42 -3.35 0.54 9.05
CA TYR A 42 -2.51 1.73 8.86
C TYR A 42 -3.25 2.85 8.15
N LEU A 43 -3.99 2.51 7.09
CA LEU A 43 -4.75 3.46 6.28
C LEU A 43 -6.15 3.73 6.84
N GLY A 44 -6.64 2.89 7.74
CA GLY A 44 -8.00 2.98 8.29
C GLY A 44 -9.07 2.72 7.24
N VAL A 45 -8.83 1.77 6.33
CA VAL A 45 -9.72 1.43 5.20
C VAL A 45 -10.22 0.00 5.28
N GLY A 46 -11.39 -0.25 4.72
CA GLY A 46 -12.03 -1.56 4.61
C GLY A 46 -12.48 -1.91 3.19
N VAL A 47 -13.08 -3.09 3.04
CA VAL A 47 -13.64 -3.54 1.76
C VAL A 47 -14.81 -2.63 1.36
N GLY A 48 -14.73 -2.06 0.16
CA GLY A 48 -15.73 -1.15 -0.37
C GLY A 48 -15.34 0.33 -0.29
N ASP A 49 -14.27 0.67 0.46
CA ASP A 49 -13.76 2.02 0.51
C ASP A 49 -13.04 2.40 -0.80
N GLU A 50 -13.23 3.64 -1.23
CA GLU A 50 -12.54 4.18 -2.40
C GLU A 50 -11.13 4.63 -2.03
N VAL A 51 -10.13 4.17 -2.80
CA VAL A 51 -8.73 4.57 -2.66
C VAL A 51 -8.25 5.18 -3.97
N CYS A 52 -7.69 6.39 -3.89
CA CYS A 52 -7.13 7.09 -5.04
C CYS A 52 -5.59 7.06 -5.00
N LEU A 53 -4.97 6.74 -6.12
CA LEU A 53 -3.52 6.77 -6.30
C LEU A 53 -3.15 7.91 -7.24
N THR A 54 -2.26 8.78 -6.80
CA THR A 54 -1.77 9.91 -7.60
C THR A 54 -0.25 9.88 -7.67
N PRO A 55 0.37 9.94 -8.87
CA PRO A 55 1.81 10.16 -8.97
C PRO A 55 2.18 11.51 -8.36
N GLN A 56 3.39 11.59 -7.79
CA GLN A 56 3.97 12.82 -7.26
C GLN A 56 5.15 13.29 -8.09
#